data_AF-A0A843GSS7-F1
#
_entry.id   AF-A0A843GSS7-F1
#
_cell.length_a   1.000
_cell.length_b   1.000
_cell.length_c   1.000
_cell.angle_alpha   90.00
_cell.angle_beta   90.00
_cell.angle_gamma   90.00
#
_symmetry.space_group_name_H-M   'P 1'
#
loop_
_entity.id
_entity.type
_entity.pdbx_description
1 polymer ?
#
loop_
_entity_poly.entity_id
_entity_poly.type
_entity_poly.pdbx_seq_one_letter_code
_entity_poly.pdbx_strand_id
1 'polypeptide(L)'
;MAKSSWKVKMELKPIPYKKQYEQIIANKIIVWLWANIFKECLVILEENTVINDSNIIIAALETGSIYYQDGAFYSKTGRFSNKISKELEKLGAKYSKYRKAYLIDKSKVPMEILGAIDMMKAKAAGKVLALQTFLDFQLGELNKKEKNIIFDNIVDKIMMNLQERLYKNAEQHKIELISPKLTDFKADEIAKRYTDNLNFWIKNWTGENITRMRSVIGQMAIEGRSRQDVADYIIKEFGISQRHAMFLAKNETAIATTSYLQAKYKEEGFVFFRWHTNIDGRERPLHKQLNGKIFRFDNPPIIDERTGQTGLPGETYNCRCTLSPIASKEFWENRKKLYKVQNSLISKFRGLLNAKIK
;
A
#
# COMPACT_ATOMS: atom_id res chain seq x y z
N MET A 1 -37.87 6.94 20.42
CA MET A 1 -37.85 5.47 20.16
C MET A 1 -39.06 5.11 19.29
N ALA A 2 -38.89 4.91 17.98
CA ALA A 2 -39.97 4.43 17.10
C ALA A 2 -39.81 2.92 16.87
N LYS A 3 -40.31 2.13 17.82
CA LYS A 3 -40.42 0.67 17.70
C LYS A 3 -41.82 0.33 17.16
N SER A 4 -42.03 0.21 15.85
CA SER A 4 -43.20 -0.53 15.32
C SER A 4 -43.22 -0.87 13.81
N SER A 5 -42.33 -0.40 12.94
CA SER A 5 -42.41 -0.70 11.48
C SER A 5 -41.42 -1.75 10.95
N TRP A 6 -40.48 -2.24 11.77
CA TRP A 6 -39.43 -3.17 11.35
C TRP A 6 -39.74 -4.63 11.71
N LYS A 7 -40.82 -5.22 11.18
CA LYS A 7 -40.89 -6.70 11.20
C LYS A 7 -39.84 -7.22 10.20
N VAL A 8 -38.62 -7.47 10.67
CA VAL A 8 -37.55 -8.13 9.90
C VAL A 8 -38.09 -9.50 9.48
N LYS A 9 -38.51 -9.62 8.22
CA LYS A 9 -39.01 -10.89 7.70
C LYS A 9 -37.86 -11.82 7.30
N MET A 10 -36.73 -11.26 6.87
CA MET A 10 -35.53 -12.00 6.44
C MET A 10 -34.32 -11.06 6.27
N GLU A 11 -33.10 -11.57 6.49
CA GLU A 11 -31.83 -10.84 6.38
C GLU A 11 -30.82 -11.71 5.62
N LEU A 12 -30.10 -11.15 4.65
CA LEU A 12 -29.01 -11.88 3.98
C LEU A 12 -27.74 -11.82 4.84
N LYS A 13 -26.90 -12.85 4.76
CA LYS A 13 -25.61 -12.85 5.48
C LYS A 13 -24.67 -11.77 4.93
N PRO A 14 -23.75 -11.23 5.74
CA PRO A 14 -22.72 -10.33 5.23
C PRO A 14 -21.80 -11.03 4.22
N ILE A 15 -21.33 -10.29 3.22
CA ILE A 15 -20.41 -10.79 2.19
C ILE A 15 -19.07 -10.08 2.35
N PRO A 16 -18.14 -10.59 3.18
CA PRO A 16 -16.80 -10.01 3.27
C PRO A 16 -16.02 -10.32 1.98
N TYR A 17 -15.14 -9.46 1.51
CA TYR A 17 -14.23 -9.79 0.40
C TYR A 17 -13.17 -10.81 0.85
N LYS A 18 -12.50 -11.46 -0.12
CA LYS A 18 -11.44 -12.43 0.18
C LYS A 18 -10.11 -11.72 0.44
N LYS A 19 -9.42 -12.07 1.52
CA LYS A 19 -8.10 -11.52 1.88
C LYS A 19 -7.06 -11.62 0.76
N GLN A 20 -7.15 -12.66 -0.07
CA GLN A 20 -6.28 -12.83 -1.24
C GLN A 20 -6.28 -11.63 -2.20
N TYR A 21 -7.39 -10.90 -2.30
CA TYR A 21 -7.49 -9.73 -3.18
C TYR A 21 -6.65 -8.57 -2.68
N GLU A 22 -6.62 -8.33 -1.36
CA GLU A 22 -5.73 -7.36 -0.75
C GLU A 22 -4.26 -7.71 -1.07
N GLN A 23 -3.90 -8.99 -0.95
CA GLN A 23 -2.53 -9.44 -1.18
C GLN A 23 -2.08 -9.26 -2.63
N ILE A 24 -2.95 -9.58 -3.60
CA ILE A 24 -2.64 -9.43 -5.02
C ILE A 24 -2.39 -7.95 -5.35
N ILE A 25 -3.27 -7.06 -4.87
CA ILE A 25 -3.16 -5.62 -5.10
C ILE A 25 -1.92 -5.06 -4.40
N ALA A 26 -1.71 -5.41 -3.12
CA ALA A 26 -0.53 -4.98 -2.36
C ALA A 26 0.76 -5.43 -3.04
N ASN A 27 0.85 -6.69 -3.49
CA ASN A 27 2.02 -7.20 -4.19
C ASN A 27 2.30 -6.42 -5.47
N LYS A 28 1.26 -6.07 -6.24
CA LYS A 28 1.43 -5.29 -7.47
C LYS A 28 2.02 -3.90 -7.17
N ILE A 29 1.55 -3.25 -6.11
CA ILE A 29 2.09 -1.96 -5.65
C ILE A 29 3.54 -2.11 -5.19
N ILE A 30 3.84 -3.15 -4.39
CA ILE A 30 5.18 -3.41 -3.85
C ILE A 30 6.20 -3.68 -4.98
N VAL A 31 5.83 -4.50 -5.95
CA VAL A 31 6.69 -4.80 -7.11
C VAL A 31 6.94 -3.54 -7.93
N TRP A 32 5.90 -2.72 -8.14
CA TRP A 32 6.05 -1.45 -8.85
C TRP A 32 6.99 -0.49 -8.11
N LEU A 33 6.83 -0.33 -6.80
CA LEU A 33 7.70 0.52 -5.97
C LEU A 33 9.15 0.04 -6.03
N TRP A 34 9.36 -1.27 -5.88
CA TRP A 34 10.70 -1.86 -5.97
C TRP A 34 11.34 -1.56 -7.32
N ALA A 35 10.63 -1.86 -8.42
CA ALA A 35 11.17 -1.73 -9.76
C ALA A 35 11.45 -0.27 -10.16
N ASN A 36 10.60 0.68 -9.75
CA ASN A 36 10.70 2.07 -10.21
C ASN A 36 11.52 2.96 -9.27
N ILE A 37 11.57 2.65 -7.98
CA ILE A 37 12.20 3.53 -6.97
C ILE A 37 13.39 2.82 -6.32
N PHE A 38 13.15 1.71 -5.61
CA PHE A 38 14.14 1.21 -4.64
C PHE A 38 15.26 0.37 -5.27
N LYS A 39 14.98 -0.40 -6.33
CA LYS A 39 15.98 -1.26 -6.97
C LYS A 39 17.16 -0.44 -7.48
N GLU A 40 16.88 0.60 -8.27
CA GLU A 40 17.93 1.42 -8.87
C GLU A 40 18.71 2.20 -7.81
N CYS A 41 18.05 2.66 -6.75
CA CYS A 41 18.73 3.26 -5.61
C CYS A 41 19.82 2.35 -5.02
N LEU A 42 19.54 1.05 -4.90
CA LEU A 42 20.51 0.07 -4.37
C LEU A 42 21.59 -0.26 -5.41
N VAL A 43 21.25 -0.39 -6.68
CA VAL A 43 22.22 -0.59 -7.78
C VAL A 43 23.21 0.57 -7.85
N ILE A 44 22.73 1.81 -7.70
CA ILE A 44 23.61 2.99 -7.61
C ILE A 44 24.61 2.82 -6.46
N LEU A 45 24.22 2.22 -5.34
CA LEU A 45 25.10 1.98 -4.19
C LEU A 45 25.93 0.69 -4.29
N GLU A 46 25.78 -0.14 -5.32
CA GLU A 46 26.58 -1.35 -5.48
C GLU A 46 28.03 -1.01 -5.89
N GLU A 47 28.96 -1.88 -5.46
CA GLU A 47 30.37 -1.83 -5.80
C GLU A 47 30.78 -3.12 -6.51
N ASN A 48 31.33 -2.98 -7.71
CA ASN A 48 32.14 -4.00 -8.34
C ASN A 48 33.61 -3.68 -8.03
N THR A 49 34.11 -4.14 -6.89
CA THR A 49 35.55 -4.03 -6.57
C THR A 49 36.23 -5.35 -6.86
N VAL A 50 37.11 -5.36 -7.86
CA VAL A 50 38.16 -6.37 -7.99
C VAL A 50 39.23 -6.01 -6.97
N ILE A 51 39.34 -6.80 -5.90
CA ILE A 51 40.38 -6.63 -4.88
C ILE A 51 41.69 -7.07 -5.52
N ASN A 52 42.50 -6.13 -5.99
CA ASN A 52 43.86 -6.42 -6.42
C ASN A 52 44.79 -6.46 -5.20
N ASP A 53 45.86 -7.24 -5.32
CA ASP A 53 46.91 -7.53 -4.33
C ASP A 53 47.56 -6.23 -3.80
N SER A 54 46.89 -5.56 -2.86
CA SER A 54 47.25 -4.25 -2.35
C SER A 54 47.03 -4.17 -0.84
N ASN A 55 47.77 -3.24 -0.22
CA ASN A 55 47.85 -2.97 1.21
C ASN A 55 46.56 -3.31 1.98
N ILE A 56 46.66 -4.14 3.02
CA ILE A 56 45.50 -4.67 3.76
C ILE A 56 44.61 -3.57 4.35
N ILE A 57 45.18 -2.41 4.70
CA ILE A 57 44.40 -1.27 5.21
C ILE A 57 43.59 -0.65 4.07
N ILE A 58 44.19 -0.51 2.88
CA ILE A 58 43.49 -0.01 1.69
C ILE A 58 42.38 -0.98 1.28
N ALA A 59 42.65 -2.28 1.20
CA ALA A 59 41.62 -3.28 0.91
C ALA A 59 40.50 -3.28 1.97
N ALA A 60 40.85 -3.10 3.25
CA ALA A 60 39.86 -3.01 4.32
C ALA A 60 39.02 -1.73 4.25
N LEU A 61 39.62 -0.61 3.83
CA LEU A 61 38.94 0.64 3.54
C LEU A 61 38.00 0.44 2.35
N GLU A 62 38.49 -0.04 1.20
CA GLU A 62 37.72 -0.25 -0.03
C GLU A 62 36.48 -1.14 0.17
N THR A 63 36.62 -2.21 0.97
CA THR A 63 35.49 -3.09 1.33
C THR A 63 34.52 -2.48 2.34
N GLY A 64 34.84 -1.33 2.94
CA GLY A 64 34.06 -0.67 3.97
C GLY A 64 34.09 -1.39 5.33
N SER A 65 35.03 -2.32 5.53
CA SER A 65 35.19 -3.02 6.81
C SER A 65 35.76 -2.10 7.90
N ILE A 66 36.57 -1.12 7.49
CA ILE A 66 37.06 -0.01 8.32
C ILE A 66 36.83 1.33 7.62
N TYR A 67 36.82 2.42 8.38
CA TYR A 67 36.73 3.79 7.86
C TYR A 67 37.58 4.75 8.71
N TYR A 68 38.03 5.86 8.12
CA TYR A 68 38.85 6.86 8.79
C TYR A 68 38.08 8.16 9.03
N GLN A 69 37.98 8.57 10.29
CA GLN A 69 37.26 9.78 10.70
C GLN A 69 37.89 10.36 11.97
N ASP A 70 38.02 11.69 12.03
CA ASP A 70 38.44 12.44 13.23
C ASP A 70 39.70 11.87 13.91
N GLY A 71 40.75 11.64 13.11
CA GLY A 71 42.04 11.14 13.58
C GLY A 71 42.05 9.67 14.01
N ALA A 72 41.05 8.88 13.59
CA ALA A 72 40.96 7.49 13.99
C ALA A 72 40.43 6.58 12.88
N PHE A 73 40.93 5.34 12.85
CA PHE A 73 40.34 4.23 12.12
C PHE A 73 39.30 3.53 12.99
N TYR A 74 38.10 3.38 12.45
CA TYR A 74 36.96 2.69 13.05
C TYR A 74 36.68 1.40 12.29
N SER A 75 36.09 0.41 12.96
CA SER A 75 35.58 -0.80 12.33
C SER A 75 34.05 -0.75 12.29
N LYS A 76 33.47 -1.17 11.16
CA LYS A 76 32.01 -1.28 10.99
C LYS A 76 31.36 -2.19 12.03
N THR A 77 32.02 -3.28 12.40
CA THR A 77 31.51 -4.24 13.40
C THR A 77 31.92 -3.89 14.82
N GLY A 78 32.68 -2.82 15.01
CA GLY A 78 33.35 -2.49 16.26
C GLY A 78 34.53 -3.41 16.60
N ARG A 79 34.90 -4.35 15.71
CA ARG A 79 36.01 -5.29 15.90
C ARG A 79 36.97 -5.23 14.70
N PHE A 80 38.26 -5.18 14.97
CA PHE A 80 39.30 -5.25 13.95
C PHE A 80 39.79 -6.68 13.79
N SER A 81 40.19 -7.06 12.57
CA SER A 81 40.89 -8.32 12.37
C SER A 81 42.32 -8.21 12.91
N ASN A 82 42.89 -9.33 13.39
CA ASN A 82 44.25 -9.35 13.92
C ASN A 82 45.28 -8.80 12.93
N LYS A 83 45.08 -9.03 11.62
CA LYS A 83 45.98 -8.52 10.58
C LYS A 83 45.88 -7.00 10.45
N ILE A 84 44.67 -6.43 10.42
CA ILE A 84 44.45 -4.98 10.33
C ILE A 84 44.97 -4.28 11.58
N SER A 85 44.69 -4.83 12.77
CA SER A 85 45.19 -4.31 14.06
C SER A 85 46.71 -4.17 14.07
N LYS A 86 47.43 -5.25 13.72
CA LYS A 86 48.90 -5.23 13.67
C LYS A 86 49.44 -4.18 12.70
N GLU A 87 48.78 -4.02 11.55
CA GLU A 87 49.26 -3.07 10.55
C GLU A 87 49.01 -1.61 10.95
N LEU A 88 47.87 -1.32 11.58
CA LEU A 88 47.59 -0.01 12.18
C LEU A 88 48.58 0.31 13.32
N GLU A 89 48.91 -0.67 14.16
CA GLU A 89 49.88 -0.50 15.25
C GLU A 89 51.30 -0.23 14.75
N LYS A 90 51.73 -0.87 13.64
CA LYS A 90 53.01 -0.57 12.98
C LYS A 90 53.08 0.87 12.46
N LEU A 91 51.97 1.43 12.01
CA LEU A 91 51.86 2.85 11.62
C LEU A 91 51.87 3.80 12.84
N GLY A 92 51.94 3.25 14.06
CA GLY A 92 51.94 4.02 15.30
C GLY A 92 50.55 4.39 15.80
N ALA A 93 49.49 3.75 15.27
CA ALA A 93 48.14 3.93 15.79
C ALA A 93 47.98 3.26 17.17
N LYS A 94 47.20 3.87 18.06
CA LYS A 94 46.91 3.35 19.39
C LYS A 94 45.42 3.08 19.56
N TYR A 95 45.08 1.88 20.02
CA TYR A 95 43.68 1.52 20.26
C TYR A 95 43.10 2.29 21.46
N SER A 96 41.95 2.93 21.24
CA SER A 96 41.15 3.56 22.28
C SER A 96 39.96 2.68 22.61
N LYS A 97 39.88 2.21 23.86
CA LYS A 97 38.70 1.48 24.36
C LYS A 97 37.45 2.36 24.41
N TYR A 98 37.62 3.65 24.72
CA TYR A 98 36.52 4.61 24.79
C TYR A 98 35.91 4.86 23.40
N ARG A 99 36.74 5.19 22.40
CA ARG A 99 36.27 5.40 21.02
C ARG A 99 36.05 4.10 20.24
N LYS A 100 36.49 2.96 20.77
CA LYS A 100 36.53 1.65 20.08
C LYS A 100 37.19 1.72 18.70
N ALA A 101 38.31 2.46 18.62
CA ALA A 101 38.95 2.85 17.36
C ALA A 101 40.47 2.97 17.54
N TYR A 102 41.23 2.87 16.45
CA TYR A 102 42.67 3.11 16.41
C TYR A 102 42.94 4.59 16.13
N LEU A 103 43.42 5.32 17.14
CA LEU A 103 43.81 6.72 17.04
C LEU A 103 45.18 6.84 16.37
N ILE A 104 45.30 7.73 15.41
CA ILE A 104 46.58 8.01 14.73
C ILE A 104 46.64 9.50 14.37
N ASP A 105 47.82 10.09 14.52
CA ASP A 105 48.05 11.43 14.02
C ASP A 105 48.01 11.41 12.49
N LYS A 106 47.28 12.34 11.85
CA LYS A 106 47.12 12.37 10.40
C LYS A 106 48.47 12.43 9.67
N SER A 107 49.50 13.05 10.25
CA SER A 107 50.86 13.13 9.69
C SER A 107 51.58 11.79 9.60
N LYS A 108 51.16 10.79 10.40
CA LYS A 108 51.72 9.43 10.40
C LYS A 108 51.03 8.49 9.42
N VAL A 109 49.92 8.91 8.82
CA VAL A 109 49.20 8.09 7.84
C VAL A 109 49.94 8.20 6.50
N PRO A 110 50.40 7.08 5.91
CA PRO A 110 51.05 7.09 4.60
C PRO A 110 50.19 7.77 3.52
N MET A 111 50.85 8.47 2.59
CA MET A 111 50.16 9.21 1.52
C MET A 111 49.27 8.31 0.66
N GLU A 112 49.67 7.05 0.44
CA GLU A 112 48.89 6.03 -0.27
C GLU A 112 47.54 5.75 0.42
N ILE A 113 47.53 5.63 1.75
CA ILE A 113 46.32 5.39 2.54
C ILE A 113 45.45 6.66 2.58
N LEU A 114 46.06 7.84 2.69
CA LEU A 114 45.32 9.11 2.61
C LEU A 114 44.64 9.28 1.25
N GLY A 115 45.36 9.00 0.16
CA GLY A 115 44.81 9.02 -1.20
C GLY A 115 43.66 8.04 -1.38
N ALA A 116 43.77 6.83 -0.85
CA ALA A 116 42.68 5.86 -0.86
C ALA A 116 41.45 6.36 -0.07
N ILE A 117 41.64 6.93 1.12
CA ILE A 117 40.56 7.52 1.93
C ILE A 117 39.85 8.64 1.15
N ASP A 118 40.60 9.55 0.54
CA ASP A 118 40.04 10.68 -0.19
C ASP A 118 39.31 10.23 -1.46
N MET A 119 39.87 9.26 -2.21
CA MET A 119 39.21 8.65 -3.36
C MET A 119 37.90 7.95 -2.99
N MET A 120 37.88 7.25 -1.86
CA MET A 120 36.67 6.62 -1.33
C MET A 120 35.60 7.64 -0.93
N LYS A 121 35.99 8.73 -0.26
CA LYS A 121 35.07 9.83 0.07
C LYS A 121 34.48 10.46 -1.20
N ALA A 122 35.31 10.71 -2.20
CA ALA A 122 34.87 11.24 -3.49
C ALA A 122 33.90 10.28 -4.19
N LYS A 123 34.20 8.98 -4.21
CA LYS A 123 33.31 7.94 -4.75
C LYS A 123 31.98 7.91 -4.01
N ALA A 124 31.99 7.95 -2.67
CA ALA A 124 30.79 7.98 -1.85
C ALA A 124 29.93 9.22 -2.14
N ALA A 125 30.55 10.41 -2.21
CA ALA A 125 29.87 11.65 -2.57
C ALA A 125 29.25 11.58 -3.98
N GLY A 126 29.98 11.03 -4.95
CA GLY A 126 29.47 10.81 -6.31
C GLY A 126 28.26 9.87 -6.35
N LYS A 127 28.25 8.80 -5.54
CA LYS A 127 27.09 7.90 -5.43
C LYS A 127 25.89 8.60 -4.78
N VAL A 128 26.11 9.40 -3.74
CA VAL A 128 25.05 10.20 -3.12
C VAL A 128 24.44 11.17 -4.14
N LEU A 129 25.26 11.86 -4.92
CA LEU A 129 24.79 12.77 -5.97
C LEU A 129 23.99 12.03 -7.05
N ALA A 130 24.47 10.86 -7.48
CA ALA A 130 23.75 10.01 -8.44
C ALA A 130 22.39 9.57 -7.88
N LEU A 131 22.33 9.20 -6.60
CA LEU A 131 21.11 8.82 -5.92
C LEU A 131 20.13 9.99 -5.79
N GLN A 132 20.60 11.18 -5.43
CA GLN A 132 19.78 12.39 -5.38
C GLN A 132 19.21 12.75 -6.76
N THR A 133 20.05 12.74 -7.80
CA THR A 133 19.63 12.99 -9.18
C THR A 133 18.58 11.98 -9.66
N PHE A 134 18.78 10.69 -9.37
CA PHE A 134 17.81 9.65 -9.69
C PHE A 134 16.47 9.88 -8.98
N LEU A 135 16.50 10.17 -7.69
CA LEU A 135 15.29 10.43 -6.90
C LEU A 135 14.56 11.69 -7.38
N ASP A 136 15.28 12.74 -7.76
CA ASP A 136 14.72 13.95 -8.38
C ASP A 136 14.02 13.64 -9.71
N PHE A 137 14.66 12.85 -10.56
CA PHE A 137 14.07 12.41 -11.81
C PHE A 137 12.78 11.62 -11.54
N GLN A 138 12.80 10.62 -10.65
CA GLN A 138 11.59 9.85 -10.31
C GLN A 138 10.47 10.73 -9.76
N LEU A 139 10.79 11.75 -8.95
CA LEU A 139 9.80 12.70 -8.44
C LEU A 139 9.12 13.49 -9.56
N GLY A 140 9.89 13.94 -10.56
CA GLY A 140 9.37 14.64 -11.73
C GLY A 140 8.49 13.77 -12.63
N GLU A 141 8.81 12.47 -12.72
CA GLU A 141 8.07 11.52 -13.56
C GLU A 141 6.77 11.02 -12.89
N LEU A 142 6.68 11.04 -11.56
CA LEU A 142 5.65 10.35 -10.78
C LEU A 142 4.21 10.74 -11.15
N ASN A 143 3.99 12.00 -11.52
CA ASN A 143 2.66 12.51 -11.85
C ASN A 143 2.18 12.14 -13.26
N LYS A 144 3.08 11.67 -14.14
CA LYS A 144 2.70 11.27 -15.50
C LYS A 144 1.73 10.09 -15.49
N LYS A 145 0.76 10.08 -16.40
CA LYS A 145 -0.25 9.02 -16.49
C LYS A 145 0.36 7.65 -16.83
N GLU A 146 1.42 7.63 -17.64
CA GLU A 146 2.16 6.42 -18.00
C GLU A 146 2.83 5.71 -16.81
N LYS A 147 3.00 6.41 -15.68
CA LYS A 147 3.50 5.83 -14.43
C LYS A 147 2.40 5.23 -13.56
N ASN A 148 1.13 5.33 -13.97
CA ASN A 148 0.05 4.66 -13.26
C ASN A 148 0.27 3.15 -13.25
N ILE A 149 -0.01 2.54 -12.11
CA ILE A 149 -0.09 1.08 -12.01
C ILE A 149 -1.35 0.63 -12.77
N ILE A 150 -1.14 -0.27 -13.72
CA ILE A 150 -2.22 -0.96 -14.41
C ILE A 150 -2.66 -2.11 -13.51
N PHE A 151 -3.91 -2.12 -13.05
CA PHE A 151 -4.45 -3.19 -12.20
C PHE A 151 -5.15 -4.31 -12.99
N ASP A 152 -4.92 -4.38 -14.31
CA ASP A 152 -5.46 -5.37 -15.28
C ASP A 152 -6.93 -5.74 -15.00
N ASN A 153 -7.29 -7.00 -15.28
CA ASN A 153 -8.60 -7.58 -14.96
C ASN A 153 -8.74 -8.00 -13.49
N ILE A 154 -7.83 -7.58 -12.59
CA ILE A 154 -7.88 -7.99 -11.18
C ILE A 154 -9.15 -7.40 -10.54
N VAL A 155 -9.45 -6.14 -10.85
CA VAL A 155 -10.63 -5.45 -10.34
C VAL A 155 -11.91 -6.13 -10.82
N ASP A 156 -11.98 -6.44 -12.12
CA ASP A 156 -13.14 -7.13 -12.71
C ASP A 156 -13.35 -8.51 -12.07
N LYS A 157 -12.27 -9.28 -11.87
CA LYS A 157 -12.33 -10.59 -11.19
C LYS A 157 -12.83 -10.47 -9.75
N ILE A 158 -12.44 -9.42 -9.03
CA ILE A 158 -12.97 -9.15 -7.68
C ILE A 158 -14.49 -8.94 -7.75
N MET A 159 -14.94 -8.07 -8.66
CA MET A 159 -16.36 -7.75 -8.81
C MET A 159 -17.19 -8.95 -9.26
N MET A 160 -16.69 -9.73 -10.22
CA MET A 160 -17.33 -10.98 -10.66
C MET A 160 -17.45 -12.00 -9.51
N ASN A 161 -16.41 -12.15 -8.68
CA ASN A 161 -16.50 -13.06 -7.55
C ASN A 161 -17.46 -12.56 -6.46
N LEU A 162 -17.47 -11.25 -6.19
CA LEU A 162 -18.44 -10.64 -5.28
C LEU A 162 -19.88 -10.88 -5.78
N GLN A 163 -20.09 -10.76 -7.09
CA GLN A 163 -21.35 -11.08 -7.73
C GLN A 163 -21.76 -12.52 -7.45
N GLU A 164 -20.95 -13.51 -7.83
CA GLU A 164 -21.25 -14.93 -7.62
C GLU A 164 -21.61 -15.26 -6.17
N ARG A 165 -20.88 -14.68 -5.22
CA ARG A 165 -21.12 -14.87 -3.79
C ARG A 165 -22.43 -14.25 -3.33
N LEU A 166 -22.81 -13.12 -3.92
CA LEU A 166 -24.10 -12.51 -3.69
C LEU A 166 -25.24 -13.40 -4.18
N TYR A 167 -25.16 -13.98 -5.38
CA TYR A 167 -26.17 -14.92 -5.87
C TYR A 167 -26.31 -16.14 -4.97
N LYS A 168 -25.18 -16.78 -4.61
CA LYS A 168 -25.18 -17.94 -3.70
C LYS A 168 -25.79 -17.60 -2.35
N ASN A 169 -25.49 -16.42 -1.81
CA ASN A 169 -26.05 -15.98 -0.54
C ASN A 169 -27.57 -15.74 -0.66
N ALA A 170 -28.03 -15.10 -1.72
CA ALA A 170 -29.45 -14.86 -1.94
C ALA A 170 -30.23 -16.17 -2.13
N GLU A 171 -29.71 -17.10 -2.93
CA GLU A 171 -30.27 -18.44 -3.14
C GLU A 171 -30.42 -19.22 -1.83
N GLN A 172 -29.37 -19.24 -1.00
CA GLN A 172 -29.40 -19.89 0.32
C GLN A 172 -30.49 -19.34 1.26
N HIS A 173 -30.87 -18.08 1.07
CA HIS A 173 -31.93 -17.43 1.83
C HIS A 173 -33.27 -17.37 1.07
N LYS A 174 -33.41 -18.10 -0.04
CA LYS A 174 -34.63 -18.15 -0.86
C LYS A 174 -35.08 -16.77 -1.38
N ILE A 175 -34.11 -15.89 -1.64
CA ILE A 175 -34.31 -14.61 -2.33
C ILE A 175 -33.80 -14.78 -3.75
N GLU A 176 -34.70 -14.85 -4.72
CA GLU A 176 -34.31 -14.76 -6.13
C GLU A 176 -33.81 -13.33 -6.44
N LEU A 177 -32.68 -13.18 -7.11
CA LEU A 177 -32.18 -11.87 -7.57
C LEU A 177 -32.65 -11.65 -9.00
N ILE A 178 -33.21 -10.48 -9.28
CA ILE A 178 -33.89 -10.20 -10.56
C ILE A 178 -32.91 -9.66 -11.59
N SER A 179 -31.91 -8.89 -11.16
CA SER A 179 -30.94 -8.28 -12.07
C SER A 179 -29.83 -9.31 -12.33
N PRO A 180 -29.58 -9.78 -13.56
CA PRO A 180 -28.59 -10.84 -13.86
C PRO A 180 -27.12 -10.38 -13.77
N LYS A 181 -26.86 -9.07 -13.88
CA LYS A 181 -25.56 -8.41 -13.60
C LYS A 181 -25.83 -7.01 -13.02
N LEU A 182 -24.83 -6.38 -12.39
CA LEU A 182 -24.87 -4.91 -12.22
C LEU A 182 -24.92 -4.35 -13.64
N THR A 183 -25.64 -3.26 -13.89
CA THR A 183 -25.47 -2.62 -15.21
C THR A 183 -23.98 -2.35 -15.38
N ASP A 184 -23.39 -2.85 -16.47
CA ASP A 184 -21.94 -2.88 -16.68
C ASP A 184 -21.32 -1.49 -16.38
N PHE A 185 -22.03 -0.42 -16.74
CA PHE A 185 -21.72 0.98 -16.41
C PHE A 185 -21.37 1.27 -14.93
N LYS A 186 -22.15 0.81 -13.94
CA LYS A 186 -21.85 1.10 -12.52
C LYS A 186 -20.67 0.28 -12.00
N ALA A 187 -20.46 -0.91 -12.55
CA ALA A 187 -19.37 -1.78 -12.14
C ALA A 187 -18.05 -1.16 -12.64
N ASP A 188 -18.07 -0.67 -13.89
CA ASP A 188 -16.97 0.07 -14.50
C ASP A 188 -16.67 1.36 -13.73
N GLU A 189 -17.69 2.10 -13.28
CA GLU A 189 -17.50 3.30 -12.46
C GLU A 189 -16.80 2.98 -11.13
N ILE A 190 -17.24 1.92 -10.44
CA ILE A 190 -16.62 1.49 -9.18
C ILE A 190 -15.18 1.02 -9.42
N ALA A 191 -14.95 0.24 -10.48
CA ALA A 191 -13.63 -0.27 -10.84
C ALA A 191 -12.66 0.87 -11.21
N LYS A 192 -13.14 1.85 -11.96
CA LYS A 192 -12.41 3.07 -12.30
C LYS A 192 -12.07 3.88 -11.06
N ARG A 193 -13.06 4.17 -10.19
CA ARG A 193 -12.82 4.90 -8.93
C ARG A 193 -11.80 4.20 -8.04
N TYR A 194 -11.91 2.87 -7.93
CA TYR A 194 -10.96 2.06 -7.18
C TYR A 194 -9.53 2.20 -7.72
N THR A 195 -9.36 2.09 -9.04
CA THR A 195 -8.06 2.22 -9.72
C THR A 195 -7.49 3.64 -9.61
N ASP A 196 -8.35 4.66 -9.78
CA ASP A 196 -7.97 6.07 -9.70
C ASP A 196 -7.52 6.42 -8.28
N ASN A 197 -8.25 5.98 -7.24
CA ASN A 197 -7.89 6.19 -5.84
C ASN A 197 -6.56 5.50 -5.48
N LEU A 198 -6.38 4.25 -5.90
CA LEU A 198 -5.12 3.54 -5.70
C LEU A 198 -3.97 4.33 -6.29
N ASN A 199 -4.05 4.72 -7.55
CA ASN A 199 -3.00 5.48 -8.22
C ASN A 199 -2.75 6.85 -7.56
N PHE A 200 -3.82 7.57 -7.18
CA PHE A 200 -3.72 8.86 -6.51
C PHE A 200 -2.94 8.74 -5.21
N TRP A 201 -3.37 7.85 -4.31
CA TRP A 201 -2.69 7.64 -3.05
C TRP A 201 -1.28 7.16 -3.27
N ILE A 202 -1.05 6.26 -4.25
CA ILE A 202 0.28 5.73 -4.55
C ILE A 202 1.26 6.81 -4.99
N LYS A 203 0.81 7.79 -5.76
CA LYS A 203 1.66 8.90 -6.18
C LYS A 203 1.98 9.83 -5.02
N ASN A 204 0.97 10.25 -4.25
CA ASN A 204 1.18 11.24 -3.20
C ASN A 204 2.22 10.81 -2.17
N TRP A 205 2.01 9.65 -1.53
CA TRP A 205 2.94 9.19 -0.50
C TRP A 205 4.29 8.73 -1.07
N THR A 206 4.38 8.33 -2.35
CA THR A 206 5.67 8.03 -3.00
C THR A 206 6.45 9.32 -3.19
N GLY A 207 5.80 10.42 -3.60
CA GLY A 207 6.42 11.73 -3.70
C GLY A 207 6.92 12.25 -2.35
N GLU A 208 6.11 12.12 -1.30
CA GLU A 208 6.51 12.44 0.07
C GLU A 208 7.71 11.60 0.53
N ASN A 209 7.69 10.30 0.26
CA ASN A 209 8.80 9.40 0.60
C ASN A 209 10.08 9.78 -0.14
N ILE A 210 10.02 10.06 -1.44
CA ILE A 210 11.18 10.47 -2.24
C ILE A 210 11.78 11.77 -1.68
N THR A 211 10.95 12.79 -1.42
CA THR A 211 11.42 14.06 -0.85
C THR A 211 12.11 13.84 0.49
N ARG A 212 11.51 13.03 1.38
CA ARG A 212 12.11 12.69 2.68
C ARG A 212 13.40 11.89 2.53
N MET A 213 13.44 10.92 1.62
CA MET A 213 14.65 10.14 1.33
C MET A 213 15.79 11.06 0.90
N ARG A 214 15.56 11.99 -0.04
CA ARG A 214 16.58 12.95 -0.49
C ARG A 214 17.15 13.78 0.65
N SER A 215 16.29 14.31 1.51
CA SER A 215 16.70 15.10 2.68
C SER A 215 17.58 14.28 3.63
N VAL A 216 17.14 13.08 4.02
CA VAL A 216 17.91 12.21 4.93
C VAL A 216 19.23 11.76 4.30
N ILE A 217 19.23 11.35 3.03
CA ILE A 217 20.44 10.95 2.31
C ILE A 217 21.45 12.10 2.22
N GLY A 218 20.98 13.32 1.93
CA GLY A 218 21.83 14.51 1.92
C GLY A 218 22.45 14.78 3.29
N GLN A 219 21.66 14.67 4.36
CA GLN A 219 22.16 14.81 5.73
C GLN A 219 23.17 13.72 6.09
N MET A 220 22.91 12.47 5.73
CA MET A 220 23.83 11.35 5.93
C MET A 220 25.17 11.58 5.23
N ALA A 221 25.16 12.22 4.06
CA ALA A 221 26.39 12.57 3.35
C ALA A 221 27.18 13.68 4.07
N ILE A 222 26.51 14.71 4.58
CA ILE A 222 27.13 15.79 5.39
C ILE A 222 27.76 15.19 6.66
N GLU A 223 27.09 14.23 7.28
CA GLU A 223 27.56 13.50 8.47
C GLU A 223 28.68 12.47 8.17
N GLY A 224 29.03 12.26 6.90
CA GLY A 224 30.04 11.26 6.51
C GLY A 224 29.60 9.81 6.74
N ARG A 225 28.29 9.54 6.75
CA ARG A 225 27.75 8.18 6.95
C ARG A 225 28.17 7.24 5.83
N SER A 226 28.32 5.98 6.20
CA SER A 226 28.79 4.96 5.26
C SER A 226 27.77 4.70 4.15
N ARG A 227 28.24 4.25 2.98
CA ARG A 227 27.40 3.74 1.89
C ARG A 227 26.41 2.68 2.37
N GLN A 228 26.85 1.79 3.26
CA GLN A 228 25.98 0.76 3.82
C GLN A 228 24.85 1.39 4.63
N ASP A 229 25.15 2.40 5.46
CA ASP A 229 24.12 3.06 6.27
C ASP A 229 23.02 3.64 5.36
N VAL A 230 23.42 4.22 4.22
CA VAL A 230 22.49 4.73 3.22
C VAL A 230 21.66 3.59 2.60
N ALA A 231 22.28 2.47 2.24
CA ALA A 231 21.57 1.29 1.73
C ALA A 231 20.58 0.71 2.75
N ASP A 232 20.99 0.59 4.02
CA ASP A 232 20.14 0.10 5.12
C ASP A 232 18.95 1.03 5.35
N TYR A 233 19.16 2.34 5.26
CA TYR A 233 18.09 3.34 5.28
C TYR A 233 17.10 3.11 4.12
N ILE A 234 17.56 2.95 2.89
CA ILE A 234 16.71 2.73 1.71
C ILE A 234 15.90 1.42 1.85
N ILE A 235 16.50 0.35 2.37
CA ILE A 235 15.81 -0.92 2.65
C ILE A 235 14.72 -0.72 3.71
N LYS A 236 15.02 0.04 4.78
CA LYS A 236 14.04 0.37 5.82
C LYS A 236 12.88 1.17 5.25
N GLU A 237 13.14 2.13 4.37
CA GLU A 237 12.14 2.93 3.68
C GLU A 237 11.26 2.09 2.74
N PHE A 238 11.85 1.11 2.06
CA PHE A 238 11.08 0.14 1.28
C PHE A 238 10.15 -0.68 2.18
N GLY A 239 10.62 -1.11 3.36
CA GLY A 239 9.79 -1.82 4.34
C GLY A 239 8.63 -0.98 4.88
N ILE A 240 8.81 0.33 5.09
CA ILE A 240 7.71 1.25 5.38
C ILE A 240 6.73 1.28 4.21
N SER A 241 7.26 1.31 2.99
CA SER A 241 6.46 1.34 1.78
C SER A 241 5.62 0.08 1.57
N GLN A 242 6.15 -1.10 1.88
CA GLN A 242 5.36 -2.32 1.87
C GLN A 242 4.16 -2.27 2.82
N ARG A 243 4.32 -1.68 4.01
CA ARG A 243 3.22 -1.54 4.99
C ARG A 243 2.11 -0.61 4.50
N HIS A 244 2.48 0.52 3.91
CA HIS A 244 1.51 1.45 3.33
C HIS A 244 0.79 0.85 2.12
N ALA A 245 1.50 0.12 1.25
CA ALA A 245 0.89 -0.62 0.14
C ALA A 245 -0.15 -1.63 0.63
N MET A 246 0.17 -2.39 1.69
CA MET A 246 -0.76 -3.34 2.30
C MET A 246 -1.98 -2.64 2.92
N PHE A 247 -1.75 -1.54 3.64
CA PHE A 247 -2.84 -0.73 4.21
C PHE A 247 -3.77 -0.19 3.13
N LEU A 248 -3.22 0.40 2.07
CA LEU A 248 -3.98 0.97 0.97
C LEU A 248 -4.79 -0.10 0.23
N ALA A 249 -4.16 -1.22 -0.11
CA ALA A 249 -4.83 -2.33 -0.79
C ALA A 249 -6.04 -2.83 0.01
N LYS A 250 -5.87 -3.00 1.32
CA LYS A 250 -6.97 -3.37 2.23
C LYS A 250 -8.07 -2.32 2.25
N ASN A 251 -7.69 -1.05 2.42
CA ASN A 251 -8.64 0.06 2.54
C ASN A 251 -9.52 0.19 1.29
N GLU A 252 -8.88 0.32 0.12
CA GLU A 252 -9.60 0.52 -1.12
C GLU A 252 -10.43 -0.73 -1.48
N THR A 253 -9.94 -1.94 -1.18
CA THR A 253 -10.72 -3.17 -1.46
C THR A 253 -11.99 -3.22 -0.62
N ALA A 254 -11.93 -2.80 0.65
CA ALA A 254 -13.09 -2.72 1.53
C ALA A 254 -14.12 -1.69 1.04
N ILE A 255 -13.66 -0.50 0.65
CA ILE A 255 -14.51 0.57 0.09
C ILE A 255 -15.19 0.10 -1.20
N ALA A 256 -14.41 -0.48 -2.13
CA ALA A 256 -14.91 -0.94 -3.42
C ALA A 256 -15.93 -2.08 -3.26
N THR A 257 -15.66 -3.01 -2.35
CA THR A 257 -16.60 -4.10 -2.01
C THR A 257 -17.92 -3.56 -1.49
N THR A 258 -17.86 -2.61 -0.55
CA THR A 258 -19.04 -2.00 0.06
C THR A 258 -19.86 -1.22 -0.97
N SER A 259 -19.17 -0.46 -1.82
CA SER A 259 -19.77 0.29 -2.94
C SER A 259 -20.50 -0.65 -3.90
N TYR A 260 -19.86 -1.76 -4.29
CA TYR A 260 -20.45 -2.75 -5.18
C TYR A 260 -21.69 -3.40 -4.57
N LEU A 261 -21.59 -3.85 -3.32
CA LEU A 261 -22.71 -4.44 -2.60
C LEU A 261 -23.87 -3.46 -2.43
N GLN A 262 -23.61 -2.21 -2.06
CA GLN A 262 -24.64 -1.17 -1.96
C GLN A 262 -25.36 -0.98 -3.29
N ALA A 263 -24.62 -0.81 -4.39
CA ALA A 263 -25.20 -0.62 -5.72
C ALA A 263 -26.09 -1.81 -6.09
N LYS A 264 -25.59 -3.04 -5.86
CA LYS A 264 -26.35 -4.28 -6.08
C LYS A 264 -27.62 -4.34 -5.25
N TYR A 265 -27.52 -4.12 -3.95
CA TYR A 265 -28.67 -4.20 -3.05
C TYR A 265 -29.74 -3.17 -3.40
N LYS A 266 -29.34 -1.94 -3.76
CA LYS A 266 -30.28 -0.90 -4.23
C LYS A 266 -30.99 -1.32 -5.52
N GLU A 267 -30.29 -1.92 -6.49
CA GLU A 267 -30.89 -2.43 -7.73
C GLU A 267 -31.92 -3.53 -7.49
N GLU A 268 -31.66 -4.40 -6.51
CA GLU A 268 -32.59 -5.45 -6.08
C GLU A 268 -33.75 -4.93 -5.21
N GLY A 269 -33.77 -3.62 -4.92
CA GLY A 269 -34.84 -2.96 -4.18
C GLY A 269 -34.67 -2.98 -2.66
N PHE A 270 -33.51 -3.40 -2.13
CA PHE A 270 -33.22 -3.31 -0.70
C PHE A 270 -33.07 -1.86 -0.27
N VAL A 271 -33.74 -1.52 0.83
CA VAL A 271 -33.75 -0.16 1.37
C VAL A 271 -32.95 -0.05 2.66
N PHE A 272 -32.94 -1.12 3.45
CA PHE A 272 -32.34 -1.13 4.77
C PHE A 272 -31.22 -2.15 4.86
N PHE A 273 -30.26 -1.88 5.74
CA PHE A 273 -29.21 -2.81 6.11
C PHE A 273 -29.00 -2.82 7.62
N ARG A 274 -28.52 -3.95 8.13
CA ARG A 274 -27.99 -4.08 9.49
C ARG A 274 -26.48 -3.89 9.45
N TRP A 275 -25.98 -3.08 10.38
CA TRP A 275 -24.55 -2.90 10.62
C TRP A 275 -23.98 -4.06 11.44
N HIS A 276 -22.89 -4.68 10.98
CA HIS A 276 -22.19 -5.73 11.69
C HIS A 276 -20.74 -5.31 11.98
N THR A 277 -20.39 -5.22 13.26
CA THR A 277 -19.04 -4.86 13.72
C THR A 277 -18.31 -6.12 14.17
N ASN A 278 -17.05 -6.25 13.78
CA ASN A 278 -16.17 -7.28 14.33
C ASN A 278 -15.71 -6.86 15.73
N ILE A 279 -16.31 -7.44 16.77
CA ILE A 279 -16.05 -7.12 18.18
C ILE A 279 -14.89 -7.99 18.67
N ASP A 280 -13.66 -7.52 18.46
CA ASP A 280 -12.43 -8.19 18.89
C ASP A 280 -11.51 -7.27 19.72
N GLY A 281 -12.05 -6.14 20.20
CA GLY A 281 -11.34 -5.14 20.98
C GLY A 281 -10.59 -4.11 20.13
N ARG A 282 -10.55 -4.26 18.80
CA ARG A 282 -9.92 -3.30 17.87
C ARG A 282 -10.94 -2.43 17.12
N GLU A 283 -12.22 -2.61 17.41
CA GLU A 283 -13.28 -1.79 16.84
C GLU A 283 -13.26 -0.36 17.39
N ARG A 284 -13.73 0.59 16.57
CA ARG A 284 -13.94 1.97 17.05
C ARG A 284 -15.14 2.00 18.00
N PRO A 285 -15.13 2.80 19.08
CA PRO A 285 -16.28 2.92 19.99
C PRO A 285 -17.58 3.25 19.27
N LEU A 286 -17.56 4.20 18.33
CA LEU A 286 -18.72 4.51 17.48
C LEU A 286 -19.22 3.28 16.72
N HIS A 287 -18.33 2.54 16.05
CA HIS A 287 -18.72 1.36 15.27
C HIS A 287 -19.26 0.24 16.16
N LYS A 288 -18.75 0.10 17.38
CA LYS A 288 -19.32 -0.80 18.39
C LYS A 288 -20.76 -0.43 18.72
N GLN A 289 -21.05 0.86 18.86
CA GLN A 289 -22.40 1.36 19.11
C GLN A 289 -23.33 1.22 17.90
N LEU A 290 -22.79 1.20 16.68
CA LEU A 290 -23.57 0.94 15.46
C LEU A 290 -23.94 -0.54 15.30
N ASN A 291 -23.21 -1.45 15.96
CA ASN A 291 -23.41 -2.88 15.82
C ASN A 291 -24.87 -3.31 16.06
N GLY A 292 -25.42 -4.10 15.14
CA GLY A 292 -26.77 -4.62 15.18
C GLY A 292 -27.87 -3.60 14.85
N LYS A 293 -27.55 -2.31 14.71
CA LYS A 293 -28.53 -1.28 14.34
C LYS A 293 -28.88 -1.36 12.85
N ILE A 294 -30.09 -0.91 12.53
CA ILE A 294 -30.64 -0.91 11.18
C ILE A 294 -30.65 0.52 10.66
N PHE A 295 -30.15 0.71 9.45
CA PHE A 295 -30.09 2.01 8.77
C PHE A 295 -30.65 1.90 7.36
N ARG A 296 -30.96 3.05 6.76
CA ARG A 296 -31.31 3.13 5.34
C ARG A 296 -30.05 3.31 4.50
N PHE A 297 -30.04 2.73 3.30
CA PHE A 297 -28.97 2.97 2.33
C PHE A 297 -28.94 4.40 1.76
N ASP A 298 -30.03 5.17 1.89
CA ASP A 298 -30.15 6.57 1.47
C ASP A 298 -29.90 7.57 2.61
N ASN A 299 -29.90 7.09 3.86
CA ASN A 299 -29.61 7.87 5.06
C ASN A 299 -28.71 7.05 6.00
N PRO A 300 -27.43 6.84 5.62
CA PRO A 300 -26.47 6.09 6.42
C PRO A 300 -26.07 6.86 7.69
N PRO A 301 -25.63 6.16 8.76
CA PRO A 301 -25.19 6.80 9.98
C PRO A 301 -23.86 7.53 9.80
N ILE A 302 -23.53 8.37 10.78
CA ILE A 302 -22.16 8.87 10.97
C ILE A 302 -21.24 7.68 11.28
N ILE A 303 -20.14 7.58 10.56
CA ILE A 303 -19.13 6.51 10.67
C ILE A 303 -17.77 7.03 11.15
N ASP A 304 -17.52 8.34 11.11
CA ASP A 304 -16.35 8.99 11.72
C ASP A 304 -16.78 10.30 12.40
N GLU A 305 -16.77 10.31 13.74
CA GLU A 305 -17.13 11.48 14.55
C GLU A 305 -16.22 12.68 14.32
N ARG A 306 -14.95 12.46 13.96
CA ARG A 306 -13.98 13.55 13.78
C ARG A 306 -14.27 14.37 12.53
N THR A 307 -14.77 13.71 11.48
CA THR A 307 -15.03 14.34 10.18
C THR A 307 -16.52 14.57 9.92
N GLY A 308 -17.40 13.98 10.74
CA GLY A 308 -18.84 13.95 10.47
C GLY A 308 -19.20 13.07 9.27
N GLN A 309 -18.26 12.26 8.75
CA GLN A 309 -18.50 11.41 7.58
C GLN A 309 -19.65 10.45 7.86
N THR A 310 -20.66 10.46 6.99
CA THR A 310 -21.70 9.43 6.94
C THR A 310 -21.33 8.36 5.93
N GLY A 311 -21.68 7.10 6.20
CA GLY A 311 -21.44 6.03 5.23
C GLY A 311 -21.76 4.63 5.73
N LEU A 312 -21.24 3.64 5.01
CA LEU A 312 -21.50 2.24 5.21
C LEU A 312 -20.37 1.52 5.95
N PRO A 313 -20.64 0.32 6.51
CA PRO A 313 -19.60 -0.55 7.05
C PRO A 313 -18.50 -0.80 6.01
N GLY A 314 -17.24 -0.58 6.39
CA GLY A 314 -16.10 -0.78 5.49
C GLY A 314 -15.59 0.49 4.80
N GLU A 315 -16.28 1.63 4.92
CA GLU A 315 -15.91 2.87 4.20
C GLU A 315 -14.95 3.80 4.95
N THR A 316 -14.72 3.59 6.25
CA THR A 316 -13.64 4.28 6.98
C THR A 316 -12.32 3.55 6.87
N TYR A 317 -11.21 4.26 7.08
CA TYR A 317 -9.86 3.68 7.09
C TYR A 317 -9.73 2.39 7.91
N ASN A 318 -9.15 1.33 7.33
CA ASN A 318 -8.88 0.04 8.02
C ASN A 318 -10.12 -0.59 8.70
N CYS A 319 -11.33 -0.25 8.25
CA CYS A 319 -12.57 -0.80 8.80
C CYS A 319 -12.75 -2.26 8.41
N ARG A 320 -13.30 -3.06 9.33
CA ARG A 320 -13.61 -4.49 9.13
C ARG A 320 -15.09 -4.79 9.34
N CYS A 321 -15.88 -3.74 9.55
CA CYS A 321 -17.33 -3.87 9.67
C CYS A 321 -17.92 -4.31 8.33
N THR A 322 -19.02 -5.03 8.40
CA THR A 322 -19.76 -5.52 7.22
C THR A 322 -21.24 -5.16 7.36
N LEU A 323 -22.01 -5.38 6.30
CA LEU A 323 -23.43 -5.10 6.28
C LEU A 323 -24.23 -6.30 5.79
N SER A 324 -25.47 -6.37 6.27
CA SER A 324 -26.47 -7.33 5.82
C SER A 324 -27.71 -6.59 5.34
N PRO A 325 -28.13 -6.75 4.08
CA PRO A 325 -29.36 -6.14 3.59
C PRO A 325 -30.59 -6.82 4.21
N ILE A 326 -31.66 -6.05 4.43
CA ILE A 326 -32.88 -6.51 5.09
C ILE A 326 -34.05 -6.53 4.10
N ALA A 327 -34.69 -7.69 3.96
CA ALA A 327 -35.90 -7.84 3.15
C ALA A 327 -37.13 -7.35 3.93
N SER A 328 -37.28 -6.02 4.00
CA SER A 328 -38.40 -5.33 4.64
C SER A 328 -39.69 -5.39 3.80
N LYS A 329 -40.80 -4.85 4.33
CA LYS A 329 -42.03 -4.66 3.54
C LYS A 329 -41.78 -3.82 2.28
N GLU A 330 -41.03 -2.73 2.43
CA GLU A 330 -40.66 -1.80 1.35
C GLU A 330 -39.82 -2.51 0.27
N PHE A 331 -38.91 -3.42 0.65
CA PHE A 331 -38.19 -4.26 -0.29
C PHE A 331 -39.15 -5.06 -1.18
N TRP A 332 -40.13 -5.76 -0.59
CA TRP A 332 -41.10 -6.56 -1.36
C TRP A 332 -42.01 -5.69 -2.24
N GLU A 333 -42.35 -4.48 -1.80
CA GLU A 333 -43.12 -3.51 -2.59
C GLU A 333 -42.30 -2.99 -3.79
N ASN A 334 -41.02 -2.64 -3.57
CA ASN A 334 -40.10 -2.23 -4.63
C ASN A 334 -39.88 -3.36 -5.64
N ARG A 335 -39.72 -4.58 -5.15
CA ARG A 335 -39.53 -5.77 -5.98
C ARG A 335 -40.70 -6.03 -6.93
N LYS A 336 -41.94 -5.86 -6.45
CA LYS A 336 -43.15 -5.95 -7.31
C LYS A 336 -43.12 -4.91 -8.44
N LYS A 337 -42.63 -3.69 -8.18
CA LYS A 337 -42.48 -2.65 -9.20
C LYS A 337 -41.42 -3.04 -10.23
N LEU A 338 -40.27 -3.56 -9.78
CA LEU A 338 -39.19 -4.03 -10.67
C LEU A 338 -39.67 -5.13 -11.62
N TYR A 339 -40.39 -6.15 -11.14
CA TYR A 339 -40.96 -7.19 -12.00
C TYR A 339 -41.94 -6.64 -13.05
N LYS A 340 -42.79 -5.66 -12.70
CA LYS A 340 -43.70 -5.03 -13.65
C LYS A 340 -42.95 -4.32 -14.78
N VAL A 341 -41.88 -3.60 -14.45
CA VAL A 341 -41.03 -2.92 -15.44
C VAL A 341 -40.34 -3.93 -16.35
N GLN A 342 -39.73 -4.97 -15.78
CA GLN A 342 -39.03 -6.01 -16.54
C GLN A 342 -39.98 -6.73 -17.51
N ASN A 343 -41.18 -7.12 -17.04
CA ASN A 343 -42.18 -7.77 -17.89
C ASN A 343 -42.69 -6.84 -19.00
N SER A 344 -42.86 -5.55 -18.72
CA SER A 344 -43.21 -4.55 -19.74
C SER A 344 -42.13 -4.42 -20.81
N LEU A 345 -40.85 -4.37 -20.41
CA LEU A 345 -39.71 -4.32 -21.33
C LEU A 345 -39.64 -5.57 -22.20
N ILE A 346 -39.75 -6.77 -21.62
CA ILE A 346 -39.74 -8.04 -22.35
C ILE A 346 -40.90 -8.09 -23.36
N SER A 347 -42.09 -7.63 -22.97
CA SER A 347 -43.25 -7.54 -23.86
C SER A 347 -42.99 -6.62 -25.06
N LYS A 348 -42.42 -5.42 -24.82
CA LYS A 348 -42.02 -4.49 -25.90
C LYS A 348 -40.97 -5.09 -26.83
N PHE A 349 -39.93 -5.72 -26.28
CA PHE A 349 -38.88 -6.37 -27.08
C PHE A 349 -39.42 -7.50 -27.95
N ARG A 350 -40.31 -8.36 -27.41
CA ARG A 350 -41.00 -9.40 -28.19
C ARG A 350 -41.85 -8.80 -29.31
N GLY A 351 -42.57 -7.72 -29.03
CA GLY A 351 -43.34 -6.98 -30.04
C GLY A 351 -42.46 -6.45 -31.19
N LEU A 352 -41.31 -5.87 -30.87
CA LEU A 352 -40.34 -5.37 -31.85
C LEU A 352 -39.69 -6.48 -32.69
N LEU A 353 -39.36 -7.62 -32.07
CA LEU A 353 -38.83 -8.79 -32.78
C LEU A 353 -39.86 -9.37 -33.76
N ASN A 354 -41.11 -9.52 -33.31
CA ASN A 354 -42.19 -10.03 -34.16
C ASN A 354 -42.54 -9.07 -35.30
N ALA A 355 -42.35 -7.76 -35.12
CA ALA A 355 -42.55 -6.74 -36.15
C ALA A 355 -41.41 -6.66 -37.18
N LYS A 356 -40.22 -7.19 -36.88
CA LYS A 356 -39.08 -7.27 -37.82
C LYS A 356 -39.04 -8.57 -38.64
N ILE A 357 -39.80 -9.58 -38.23
CA ILE A 357 -39.87 -10.91 -38.88
C ILE A 357 -41.06 -10.98 -39.88
N LYS A 358 -41.99 -10.01 -39.82
CA LYS A 358 -42.96 -9.72 -40.87
C LYS A 358 -42.42 -8.64 -41.79
#